data_AF-A0A1F7X478-F1
#
_entry.id   AF-A0A1F7X478-F1
#
_cell.length_a   1.000
_cell.length_b   1.000
_cell.length_c   1.000
_cell.angle_alpha   90.00
_cell.angle_beta   90.00
_cell.angle_gamma   90.00
#
_symmetry.space_group_name_H-M   'P 1'
#
loop_
_entity.id
_entity.type
_entity.pdbx_description
1 polymer ?
#
loop_
_entity_poly.entity_id
_entity_poly.type
_entity_poly.pdbx_seq_one_letter_code
_entity_poly.pdbx_strand_id
1 'polypeptide(L)' 'MPFASKSQMRWMFAKKPEMAKEWAEHTPDTKDLPEKKKKVKKSLIEIFSLDEAYKLIKGCYYG' A
#
# COMPACT_ATOMS: atom_id res chain seq x y z
N MET A 1 3.35 -14.91 3.61
CA MET A 1 3.01 -13.47 3.43
C MET A 1 2.44 -13.30 2.02
N PRO A 2 1.32 -12.61 1.80
CA PRO A 2 0.72 -12.49 0.47
C PRO A 2 1.46 -11.51 -0.44
N PHE A 3 1.28 -11.63 -1.75
CA PHE A 3 1.85 -10.71 -2.73
C PHE A 3 1.14 -9.34 -2.71
N ALA A 4 1.89 -8.24 -2.87
CA ALA A 4 1.33 -6.89 -2.91
C ALA A 4 1.05 -6.40 -4.35
N SER A 5 1.67 -7.02 -5.37
CA SER A 5 1.45 -6.68 -6.77
C SER A 5 1.88 -7.81 -7.71
N LYS A 6 1.34 -7.83 -8.93
CA LYS A 6 1.70 -8.84 -9.96
C LYS A 6 3.17 -8.75 -10.37
N SER A 7 3.71 -7.53 -10.46
CA SER A 7 5.14 -7.34 -10.74
C SER A 7 6.06 -7.90 -9.64
N GLN A 8 5.69 -7.72 -8.36
CA GLN A 8 6.42 -8.34 -7.24
C GLN A 8 6.33 -9.86 -7.31
N MET A 9 5.16 -10.41 -7.59
CA MET A 9 4.95 -11.85 -7.73
C MET A 9 5.87 -12.44 -8.81
N ARG A 10 5.88 -11.85 -10.02
CA ARG A 10 6.77 -12.28 -11.12
C ARG A 10 8.24 -12.25 -10.72
N TRP A 11 8.67 -11.19 -10.03
CA TRP A 11 10.05 -11.08 -9.56
C TRP A 11 10.40 -12.14 -8.51
N MET A 12 9.49 -12.41 -7.57
CA MET A 12 9.66 -13.47 -6.57
C MET A 12 9.78 -14.84 -7.22
N PHE A 13 8.93 -15.17 -8.18
CA PHE A 13 9.05 -16.43 -8.92
C PHE A 13 10.38 -16.54 -9.70
N ALA A 14 10.88 -15.43 -10.23
CA ALA A 14 12.14 -15.41 -10.98
C ALA A 14 13.41 -15.48 -10.11
N LYS A 15 13.36 -14.94 -8.87
CA LYS A 15 14.54 -14.81 -8.00
C LYS A 15 14.52 -15.71 -6.76
N LYS A 16 13.34 -16.03 -6.25
CA LYS A 16 13.12 -16.80 -5.01
C LYS A 16 11.91 -17.72 -5.16
N PRO A 17 12.02 -18.78 -5.99
CA PRO A 17 10.87 -19.62 -6.35
C PRO A 17 10.25 -20.37 -5.16
N GLU A 18 11.05 -20.79 -4.17
CA GLU A 18 10.55 -21.50 -2.98
C GLU A 18 9.67 -20.59 -2.12
N MET A 19 10.17 -19.40 -1.79
CA MET A 19 9.40 -18.40 -1.05
C MET A 19 8.16 -17.91 -1.83
N ALA A 20 8.25 -17.86 -3.16
CA ALA A 20 7.10 -17.50 -3.99
C ALA A 20 5.96 -18.53 -3.90
N LYS A 21 6.28 -19.83 -3.77
CA LYS A 21 5.26 -20.88 -3.59
C LYS A 21 4.50 -20.70 -2.27
N GLU A 22 5.22 -20.50 -1.18
CA GLU A 22 4.63 -20.24 0.13
C GLU A 22 3.72 -18.99 0.10
N TRP A 23 4.16 -17.93 -0.61
CA TRP A 23 3.39 -16.69 -0.70
C TRP A 23 2.15 -16.84 -1.60
N ALA A 24 2.22 -17.69 -2.62
CA ALA A 24 1.09 -17.99 -3.49
C ALA A 24 -0.03 -18.73 -2.74
N GLU A 25 0.31 -19.69 -1.89
CA GLU A 25 -0.65 -20.41 -1.04
C GLU A 25 -1.39 -19.47 -0.08
N HIS A 26 -0.72 -18.41 0.37
CA HIS A 26 -1.31 -17.39 1.23
C HIS A 26 -1.96 -16.22 0.50
N THR A 27 -2.00 -16.21 -0.84
CA THR A 27 -2.60 -15.11 -1.63
C THR A 27 -3.96 -15.57 -2.18
N PRO A 28 -5.10 -15.19 -1.57
CA PRO A 28 -6.42 -15.67 -1.98
C PRO A 28 -6.82 -15.22 -3.40
N ASP A 29 -6.51 -13.98 -3.79
CA ASP A 29 -6.99 -13.40 -5.06
C ASP A 29 -5.89 -12.77 -5.90
N THR A 30 -5.10 -13.60 -6.58
CA THR A 30 -4.04 -13.15 -7.51
C THR A 30 -4.56 -12.32 -8.70
N LYS A 31 -5.85 -12.44 -9.03
CA LYS A 31 -6.50 -11.72 -10.13
C LYS A 31 -6.70 -10.23 -9.79
N ASP A 32 -7.07 -9.93 -8.56
CA ASP A 32 -7.38 -8.58 -8.08
C ASP A 32 -6.14 -7.79 -7.67
N LEU A 33 -4.97 -8.43 -7.69
CA LEU A 33 -3.72 -7.74 -7.41
C LEU A 33 -3.44 -6.64 -8.45
N PRO A 34 -3.06 -5.44 -8.00
CA PRO A 34 -2.65 -4.39 -8.91
C PRO A 34 -1.36 -4.81 -9.64
N GLU A 35 -1.19 -4.34 -10.87
CA GLU A 35 0.01 -4.65 -11.65
C GLU A 35 1.28 -4.14 -10.96
N LYS A 36 1.20 -2.93 -10.39
CA LYS A 36 2.27 -2.28 -9.64
C LYS A 36 1.69 -1.65 -8.37
N LYS A 37 2.44 -1.70 -7.27
CA LYS A 37 2.09 -0.96 -6.05
C LYS A 37 2.09 0.54 -6.37
N LYS A 38 0.96 1.22 -6.17
CA LYS A 38 0.87 2.68 -6.34
C LYS A 38 1.81 3.33 -5.32
N LYS A 39 2.72 4.18 -5.80
CA LYS A 39 3.53 5.04 -4.93
C LYS A 39 2.62 6.17 -4.47
N VAL A 40 2.15 6.10 -3.22
CA VAL A 40 1.50 7.27 -2.62
C VAL A 40 2.58 8.33 -2.46
N LYS A 41 2.37 9.50 -3.07
CA LYS A 41 3.29 10.63 -2.91
C LYS A 41 3.23 11.06 -1.45
N LYS A 42 4.38 11.10 -0.77
CA LYS A 42 4.48 11.51 0.64
C LYS A 42 3.80 12.85 0.91
N SER A 43 3.86 13.76 -0.07
CA SER A 43 3.18 15.06 -0.02
C SER A 43 1.66 14.96 0.16
N LEU A 44 0.99 13.94 -0.40
CA LEU A 44 -0.46 13.75 -0.23
C LEU A 44 -0.83 13.24 1.17
N ILE A 45 0.05 12.45 1.79
CA ILE A 45 -0.15 11.95 3.16
C ILE A 45 0.05 13.09 4.17
N GLU A 46 1.04 13.95 3.94
CA GLU A 46 1.27 15.14 4.75
C GLU A 46 0.08 16.12 4.66
N ILE A 47 -0.51 16.32 3.48
CA ILE A 47 -1.69 17.17 3.30
C ILE A 47 -2.89 16.67 4.13
N PHE A 48 -3.11 15.35 4.18
CA PHE A 48 -4.24 14.79 4.95
C PHE A 48 -4.05 14.95 6.47
N SER A 49 -2.81 14.80 6.95
CA SER A 49 -2.46 15.05 8.35
C SER A 49 -2.56 16.53 8.74
N LEU A 50 -2.31 17.46 7.80
CA LEU A 50 -2.38 18.90 8.03
C LEU A 50 -3.82 19.42 8.07
N ASP A 51 -4.74 18.83 7.29
CA ASP A 51 -6.15 19.22 7.27
C ASP A 51 -6.86 18.88 8.60
N GLU A 52 -6.51 17.76 9.21
CA GLU A 52 -7.01 17.34 10.53
C GLU A 52 -6.46 18.24 11.66
N ALA A 53 -5.17 18.60 11.60
CA ALA A 53 -4.56 19.55 12.52
C ALA A 53 -5.13 20.98 12.38
N TYR A 54 -5.42 21.43 11.16
CA TYR A 54 -5.99 22.76 10.91
C TYR A 54 -7.42 22.89 11.46
N LYS A 55 -8.25 21.85 11.33
CA LYS A 55 -9.60 21.81 11.92
C LYS A 55 -9.57 21.92 13.45
N LEU A 56 -8.62 21.23 14.10
CA LEU A 56 -8.40 21.32 15.55
C LEU A 56 -7.98 22.74 15.99
N ILE A 57 -7.07 23.37 15.27
CA ILE A 57 -6.60 24.72 15.60
C ILE A 57 -7.72 25.76 15.40
N LYS A 58 -8.45 25.69 14.29
CA LYS A 58 -9.50 26.68 13.98
C LYS A 58 -10.81 26.50 14.74
N GLY A 59 -11.13 25.30 15.21
CA GLY A 59 -12.28 25.05 16.08
C GLY A 59 -12.21 25.82 17.40
N CYS A 60 -11.01 26.18 17.85
CA CYS A 60 -10.79 26.97 19.08
C CYS A 60 -10.97 28.49 18.90
N TYR A 61 -11.04 29.02 17.67
CA TYR A 61 -11.03 30.47 17.42
C TYR A 61 -12.40 31.11 17.18
N TYR A 62 -13.49 30.32 17.14
CA TYR A 62 -14.86 30.80 16.91
C TYR A 62 -15.88 30.24 17.93
N GLY A 63 -15.42 29.95 19.15
CA GLY A 63 -16.27 29.53 20.28
C GLY A 63 -16.66 30.69 21.18
#